data_AF-A0A1M6X6B3-F1
#
_entry.id   AF-A0A1M6X6B3-F1
#
_cell.length_a   1.000
_cell.length_b   1.000
_cell.length_c   1.000
_cell.angle_alpha   90.00
_cell.angle_beta   90.00
_cell.angle_gamma   90.00
#
_symmetry.space_group_name_H-M   'P 1'
#
loop_
_entity.id
_entity.type
_entity.pdbx_description
1 polymer ?
#
loop_
_entity_poly.entity_id
_entity_poly.type
_entity_poly.pdbx_seq_one_letter_code
_entity_poly.pdbx_strand_id
1 'polypeptide(L)'
;MRVLFVSYAEKTHFLGMVPLAWALRAAGHEVVVASQPELMPTVASTGLPGVPLGRDHRMAEVNRAVRLMGGAGARGFDLMSDAPEDTTAERLRHGYQHELLPLWWKVVNDPWVAELVGFCRWWGPDLVLWEPVS
;
A
#
# COMPACT_ATOMS: atom_id res chain seq x y z
N MET A 1 24.13 -2.21 0.27
CA MET A 1 23.06 -2.04 1.27
C MET A 1 21.90 -2.93 0.89
N ARG A 2 21.12 -3.33 1.89
CA ARG A 2 19.86 -4.05 1.77
C ARG A 2 18.72 -3.03 1.67
N VAL A 3 18.04 -2.97 0.53
CA VAL A 3 16.93 -2.06 0.28
C VAL A 3 15.65 -2.85 0.11
N LEU A 4 14.68 -2.60 0.98
CA LEU A 4 13.35 -3.18 0.90
C LEU A 4 12.38 -2.19 0.26
N PHE A 5 11.77 -2.57 -0.86
CA PHE A 5 10.63 -1.89 -1.42
C PHE A 5 9.35 -2.50 -0.87
N VAL A 6 8.41 -1.67 -0.46
CA VAL A 6 7.16 -2.07 0.18
C VAL A 6 6.00 -1.45 -0.57
N SER A 7 5.11 -2.30 -1.07
CA SER A 7 3.85 -1.91 -1.71
C SER A 7 2.81 -2.93 -1.29
N TYR A 8 1.59 -2.49 -1.00
CA TYR A 8 0.48 -3.44 -0.99
C TYR A 8 0.21 -3.95 -2.42
N ALA A 9 -0.64 -4.97 -2.56
CA ALA A 9 -0.90 -5.66 -3.82
C ALA A 9 -1.80 -4.82 -4.74
N GLU A 10 -1.27 -3.68 -5.18
CA GLU A 10 -1.83 -2.81 -6.18
C GLU A 10 -0.76 -2.56 -7.25
N LYS A 11 -1.04 -3.07 -8.45
CA LYS A 11 -0.10 -3.06 -9.58
C LYS A 11 0.32 -1.64 -9.94
N THR A 12 -0.63 -0.70 -9.95
CA THR A 12 -0.36 0.66 -10.40
C THR A 12 0.62 1.40 -9.49
N HIS A 13 0.61 1.12 -8.19
CA HIS A 13 1.52 1.75 -7.23
C HIS A 13 2.93 1.16 -7.32
N PHE A 14 3.02 -0.18 -7.35
CA PHE A 14 4.31 -0.88 -7.46
C PHE A 14 5.08 -0.50 -8.73
N LEU A 15 4.40 -0.42 -9.89
CA LEU A 15 5.07 -0.12 -11.15
C LEU A 15 5.79 1.23 -11.16
N GLY A 16 5.31 2.22 -10.38
CA GLY A 16 5.98 3.51 -10.22
C GLY A 16 7.33 3.40 -9.49
N MET A 17 7.53 2.37 -8.68
CA MET A 17 8.76 2.15 -7.90
C MET A 17 9.83 1.35 -8.68
N VAL A 18 9.43 0.61 -9.71
CA VAL A 18 10.29 -0.32 -10.47
C VAL A 18 11.56 0.35 -11.03
N PRO A 19 11.52 1.55 -11.64
CA PRO A 19 12.73 2.18 -12.18
C PRO A 19 13.77 2.48 -11.08
N LEU A 20 13.32 2.96 -9.91
CA LEU A 20 14.20 3.25 -8.79
C LEU A 20 14.78 1.96 -8.16
N ALA A 21 13.96 0.91 -8.03
CA ALA A 21 14.41 -0.39 -7.55
C ALA A 21 15.51 -0.97 -8.44
N TRP A 22 15.35 -0.88 -9.77
CA TRP A 22 16.38 -1.29 -10.72
C TRP A 22 17.62 -0.41 -10.66
N ALA A 23 17.49 0.91 -10.52
CA ALA A 23 18.63 1.82 -10.39
C ALA A 23 19.49 1.48 -9.16
N LEU A 24 18.84 1.24 -8.01
CA LEU A 24 19.54 0.85 -6.78
C LEU A 24 20.20 -0.52 -6.92
N ARG A 25 19.55 -1.48 -7.57
CA ARG A 25 20.12 -2.80 -7.85
C ARG A 25 21.34 -2.71 -8.78
N ALA A 26 21.25 -1.90 -9.84
CA ALA A 26 22.36 -1.65 -10.77
C ALA A 26 23.54 -0.94 -10.10
N ALA A 27 23.28 -0.13 -9.06
CA ALA A 27 24.31 0.47 -8.21
C ALA A 27 24.95 -0.51 -7.21
N GLY A 28 24.58 -1.80 -7.24
CA GLY A 28 25.15 -2.84 -6.38
C GLY A 28 24.47 -3.03 -5.04
N HIS A 29 23.25 -2.50 -4.85
CA HIS A 29 22.45 -2.78 -3.66
C HIS A 29 21.68 -4.10 -3.78
N GLU A 30 21.48 -4.79 -2.65
CA GLU A 30 20.60 -5.95 -2.54
C GLU A 30 19.17 -5.41 -2.41
N VAL A 31 18.38 -5.52 -3.49
CA VAL A 31 17.02 -4.99 -3.54
C VAL A 31 16.03 -6.14 -3.44
N VAL A 32 15.02 -6.04 -2.57
CA VAL A 32 13.91 -6.99 -2.43
C VAL A 32 12.59 -6.21 -2.41
N VAL A 33 11.54 -6.77 -3.02
CA VAL A 33 10.18 -6.21 -2.99
C VAL A 33 9.30 -7.05 -2.07
N ALA A 34 8.76 -6.46 -1.01
CA ALA A 34 7.76 -7.07 -0.14
C ALA A 34 6.35 -6.59 -0.51
N SER A 35 5.43 -7.54 -0.65
CA SER A 35 4.00 -7.31 -0.92
C SER A 35 3.19 -8.56 -0.57
N GLN A 36 1.86 -8.46 -0.58
CA GLN A 36 0.98 -9.62 -0.49
C GLN A 36 1.08 -10.53 -1.74
N PRO A 37 0.70 -11.82 -1.62
CA PRO A 37 0.86 -12.84 -2.68
C PRO A 37 0.34 -12.46 -4.06
N GLU A 38 -0.80 -11.77 -4.16
CA GLU A 38 -1.45 -11.38 -5.42
C GLU A 38 -0.56 -10.53 -6.33
N LEU A 39 0.39 -9.77 -5.77
CA LEU A 39 1.31 -8.95 -6.56
C LEU A 39 2.51 -9.72 -7.11
N MET A 40 2.86 -10.89 -6.54
CA MET A 40 4.11 -11.60 -6.88
C MET A 40 4.28 -11.92 -8.36
N PRO A 41 3.24 -12.31 -9.13
CA PRO A 41 3.38 -12.47 -10.58
C PRO A 41 3.80 -11.18 -11.29
N THR A 42 3.28 -10.03 -10.85
CA THR A 42 3.69 -8.72 -11.38
C THR A 42 5.13 -8.42 -10.98
N VAL A 43 5.52 -8.60 -9.72
CA VAL A 43 6.90 -8.40 -9.26
C VAL A 43 7.87 -9.25 -10.10
N ALA A 44 7.59 -10.54 -10.26
CA ALA A 44 8.42 -11.45 -11.06
C ALA A 44 8.56 -10.97 -12.52
N SER A 45 7.49 -10.46 -13.13
CA SER A 45 7.51 -9.94 -14.51
C SER A 45 8.44 -8.73 -14.70
N THR A 46 8.79 -8.02 -13.62
CA THR A 46 9.74 -6.90 -13.66
C THR A 46 11.20 -7.33 -13.51
N GLY A 47 11.46 -8.61 -13.25
CA GLY A 47 12.81 -9.15 -12.99
C GLY A 47 13.39 -8.78 -11.61
N LEU A 48 12.60 -8.14 -10.74
CA LEU A 48 12.96 -7.86 -9.35
C LEU A 48 12.64 -9.07 -8.46
N PRO A 49 13.47 -9.39 -7.45
CA PRO A 49 13.16 -10.42 -6.48
C PRO A 49 12.04 -9.95 -5.54
N GLY A 50 11.07 -10.83 -5.29
CA GLY A 50 9.93 -10.57 -4.41
C GLY A 50 9.89 -11.51 -3.22
N VAL A 51 9.34 -11.03 -2.11
CA VAL A 51 8.97 -11.85 -0.94
C VAL A 51 7.47 -11.68 -0.67
N PRO A 52 6.66 -12.75 -0.79
CA PRO A 52 5.26 -12.69 -0.40
C PRO A 52 5.14 -12.69 1.13
N LEU A 53 4.34 -11.77 1.67
CA LEU A 53 4.08 -11.67 3.10
C LEU A 53 2.56 -11.53 3.36
N GLY A 54 2.08 -12.17 4.41
CA GLY A 54 0.68 -12.14 4.82
C GLY A 54 -0.27 -12.73 3.78
N ARG A 55 -1.45 -12.11 3.64
CA ARG A 55 -2.53 -12.51 2.73
C ARG A 55 -3.08 -11.30 1.98
N ASP A 56 -3.76 -11.53 0.86
CA ASP A 56 -4.27 -10.44 0.01
C ASP A 56 -5.31 -9.55 0.70
N HIS A 57 -5.25 -8.26 0.38
CA HIS A 57 -6.16 -7.23 0.86
C HIS A 57 -7.43 -7.27 0.00
N ARG A 58 -8.58 -7.57 0.61
CA ARG A 58 -9.84 -7.80 -0.13
C ARG A 58 -10.52 -6.48 -0.52
N MET A 59 -9.74 -5.49 -0.97
CA MET A 59 -10.21 -4.12 -1.23
C MET A 59 -11.36 -4.06 -2.23
N ALA A 60 -11.32 -4.90 -3.28
CA ALA A 60 -12.42 -4.99 -4.24
C ALA A 60 -13.76 -5.36 -3.58
N GLU A 61 -13.74 -6.21 -2.56
CA GLU A 61 -14.94 -6.60 -1.84
C GLU A 61 -15.42 -5.52 -0.88
N VAL A 62 -14.50 -4.84 -0.21
CA VAL A 62 -14.83 -3.67 0.64
C VAL A 62 -15.50 -2.59 -0.20
N ASN A 63 -14.91 -2.26 -1.35
CA ASN A 63 -15.48 -1.30 -2.31
C ASN A 63 -16.88 -1.72 -2.79
N ARG A 64 -17.09 -3.01 -3.05
CA ARG A 64 -18.41 -3.54 -3.42
C ARG A 64 -19.41 -3.39 -2.27
N ALA A 65 -19.03 -3.72 -1.05
CA ALA A 65 -19.89 -3.62 0.13
C ALA A 65 -20.30 -2.16 0.42
N VAL A 66 -19.36 -1.22 0.36
CA VAL A 66 -19.63 0.22 0.55
C VAL A 66 -20.63 0.74 -0.48
N ARG A 67 -20.48 0.36 -1.75
CA ARG A 67 -21.43 0.72 -2.81
C ARG A 67 -22.84 0.17 -2.54
N LEU A 68 -22.94 -1.07 -2.07
CA LEU A 68 -24.24 -1.72 -1.76
C LEU A 68 -24.93 -1.11 -0.53
N MET A 69 -24.18 -0.60 0.46
CA MET A 69 -24.73 0.03 1.67
C MET A 69 -25.15 1.50 1.47
N GLY A 70 -25.29 1.97 0.22
CA GLY A 70 -25.75 3.33 -0.08
C GLY A 70 -24.64 4.40 -0.06
N GLY A 71 -23.36 4.00 0.02
CA GLY A 71 -22.22 4.91 -0.11
C GLY A 71 -22.10 5.60 -1.47
N ALA A 72 -22.91 5.19 -2.46
CA ALA A 72 -22.97 5.82 -3.78
C ALA A 72 -23.70 7.19 -3.81
N GLY A 73 -24.42 7.57 -2.74
CA GLY A 73 -25.18 8.83 -2.66
C GLY A 73 -24.64 9.87 -1.69
N ALA A 74 -23.73 9.49 -0.77
CA ALA A 74 -23.05 10.45 0.10
C ALA A 74 -21.83 11.03 -0.63
N ARG A 75 -21.58 12.34 -0.50
CA ARG A 75 -20.31 12.95 -0.92
C ARG A 75 -19.22 12.36 0.00
N GLY A 76 -18.62 11.26 -0.45
CA GLY A 76 -17.54 10.58 0.25
C GLY A 76 -16.39 11.55 0.55
N PHE A 77 -15.52 11.18 1.47
CA PHE A 77 -14.34 11.97 1.78
C PHE A 77 -13.36 11.94 0.61
N ASP A 78 -13.19 13.09 -0.04
CA ASP A 78 -12.17 13.30 -1.07
C ASP A 78 -10.91 13.90 -0.43
N LEU A 79 -9.86 13.08 -0.33
CA LEU A 79 -8.56 13.50 0.20
C LEU A 79 -7.92 14.62 -0.63
N MET A 80 -8.30 14.75 -1.90
CA MET A 80 -7.75 15.74 -2.83
C MET A 80 -8.61 17.01 -2.93
N SER A 81 -9.71 17.10 -2.18
CA SER A 81 -10.54 18.30 -2.17
C SER A 81 -9.81 19.46 -1.50
N ASP A 82 -9.72 20.59 -2.19
CA ASP A 82 -9.20 21.86 -1.69
C ASP A 82 -10.32 22.82 -1.27
N ALA A 83 -11.58 22.38 -1.33
CA ALA A 83 -12.72 23.18 -0.95
C ALA A 83 -12.64 23.54 0.55
N PRO A 84 -12.88 24.81 0.94
CA PRO A 84 -12.78 25.24 2.35
C PRO A 84 -13.66 24.41 3.31
N GLU A 85 -14.83 23.96 2.86
CA GLU A 85 -15.73 23.12 3.64
C GLU A 85 -15.19 21.69 3.87
N ASP A 86 -14.39 21.18 2.92
CA ASP A 86 -13.82 19.82 2.97
C ASP A 86 -12.51 19.77 3.77
N THR A 87 -11.82 20.92 3.92
CA THR A 87 -10.51 21.05 4.60
C THR A 87 -10.60 21.48 6.07
N THR A 88 -11.82 21.57 6.63
CA THR A 88 -11.99 21.83 8.07
C THR A 88 -11.40 20.70 8.90
N ALA A 89 -10.83 21.02 10.08
CA ALA A 89 -10.24 20.01 10.96
C ALA A 89 -11.24 18.91 11.38
N GLU A 90 -12.52 19.27 11.52
CA GLU A 90 -13.60 18.33 11.82
C GLU A 90 -13.87 17.38 10.65
N ARG A 91 -14.00 17.91 9.43
CA ARG A 91 -14.23 17.09 8.22
C ARG A 91 -13.07 16.17 7.91
N LEU A 92 -11.83 16.67 8.00
CA LEU A 92 -10.62 15.87 7.86
C LEU A 92 -10.58 14.74 8.89
N ARG A 93 -10.81 15.05 10.18
CA ARG A 93 -10.82 14.04 11.24
C ARG A 93 -11.90 12.98 10.98
N HIS A 94 -13.11 13.38 10.61
CA HIS A 94 -14.19 12.45 10.29
C HIS A 94 -13.82 11.54 9.11
N GLY A 95 -13.35 12.11 8.00
CA GLY A 95 -12.95 11.36 6.81
C GLY A 95 -11.84 10.36 7.09
N TYR A 96 -10.83 10.76 7.86
CA TYR A 96 -9.77 9.85 8.28
C TYR A 96 -10.30 8.72 9.18
N GLN A 97 -11.08 9.04 10.22
CA GLN A 97 -11.51 8.08 11.23
C GLN A 97 -12.56 7.09 10.72
N HIS A 98 -13.46 7.53 9.85
CA HIS A 98 -14.62 6.75 9.46
C HIS A 98 -14.59 6.26 8.02
N GLU A 99 -13.72 6.82 7.17
CA GLU A 99 -13.60 6.42 5.76
C GLU A 99 -12.21 5.85 5.47
N LEU A 100 -11.15 6.67 5.48
CA LEU A 100 -9.82 6.23 5.05
C LEU A 100 -9.21 5.13 5.93
N LEU A 101 -9.20 5.30 7.26
CA LEU A 101 -8.64 4.29 8.15
C LEU A 101 -9.37 2.94 8.03
N PRO A 102 -10.69 2.84 8.22
CA PRO A 102 -11.37 1.54 8.24
C PRO A 102 -11.59 0.93 6.87
N LEU A 103 -11.79 1.73 5.81
CA LEU A 103 -12.14 1.23 4.47
C LEU A 103 -10.93 1.12 3.55
N TRP A 104 -9.82 1.80 3.86
CA TRP A 104 -8.59 1.74 3.06
C TRP A 104 -7.41 1.21 3.85
N TRP A 105 -6.78 2.03 4.71
CA TRP A 105 -5.47 1.72 5.28
C TRP A 105 -5.48 0.45 6.11
N LYS A 106 -6.50 0.24 6.95
CA LYS A 106 -6.63 -1.00 7.71
C LYS A 106 -6.75 -2.21 6.80
N VAL A 107 -7.53 -2.10 5.74
CA VAL A 107 -7.81 -3.20 4.79
C VAL A 107 -6.53 -3.64 4.09
N VAL A 108 -5.67 -2.70 3.68
CA VAL A 108 -4.43 -3.01 2.97
C VAL A 108 -3.28 -3.42 3.88
N ASN A 109 -3.26 -2.99 5.16
CA ASN A 109 -2.12 -3.24 6.07
C ASN A 109 -2.31 -4.37 7.06
N ASP A 110 -3.49 -4.49 7.68
CA ASP A 110 -3.76 -5.54 8.67
C ASP A 110 -3.38 -6.95 8.18
N PRO A 111 -3.58 -7.30 6.89
CA PRO A 111 -3.27 -8.64 6.41
C PRO A 111 -1.80 -9.06 6.46
N TRP A 112 -0.84 -8.12 6.60
CA TRP A 112 0.57 -8.42 6.37
C TRP A 112 1.58 -7.60 7.19
N VAL A 113 1.19 -6.47 7.79
CA VAL A 113 2.14 -5.54 8.46
C VAL A 113 2.96 -6.21 9.57
N ALA A 114 2.38 -7.16 10.31
CA ALA A 114 3.10 -7.90 11.35
C ALA A 114 4.21 -8.78 10.76
N GLU A 115 3.94 -9.44 9.63
CA GLU A 115 4.93 -10.24 8.90
C GLU A 115 5.99 -9.37 8.23
N LEU A 116 5.61 -8.21 7.67
CA LEU A 116 6.55 -7.21 7.16
C LEU A 116 7.54 -6.77 8.25
N VAL A 117 7.06 -6.43 9.44
CA VAL A 117 7.91 -6.07 10.58
C VAL A 117 8.82 -7.25 10.98
N GLY A 118 8.28 -8.48 10.97
CA GLY A 118 9.06 -9.70 11.22
C GLY A 118 10.19 -9.89 10.20
N PHE A 119 9.87 -9.73 8.92
CA PHE A 119 10.83 -9.81 7.82
C PHE A 119 11.91 -8.73 7.93
N CYS A 120 11.54 -7.47 8.22
CA CYS A 120 12.50 -6.39 8.44
C CYS A 120 13.46 -6.71 9.58
N ARG A 121 12.98 -7.26 10.70
CA ARG A 121 13.83 -7.64 11.83
C ARG A 121 14.78 -8.80 11.51
N TRP A 122 14.34 -9.75 10.69
CA TRP A 122 15.13 -10.91 10.31
C TRP A 122 16.14 -10.61 9.19
N TRP A 123 15.68 -9.96 8.11
CA TRP A 123 16.51 -9.65 6.94
C TRP A 123 17.40 -8.43 7.16
N GLY A 124 16.98 -7.50 8.02
CA GLY A 124 17.75 -6.29 8.37
C GLY A 124 17.99 -5.37 7.17
N PRO A 125 16.94 -4.75 6.59
CA PRO A 125 17.12 -3.73 5.56
C PRO A 125 17.82 -2.50 6.15
N ASP A 126 18.76 -1.94 5.39
CA ASP A 126 19.38 -0.65 5.71
C ASP A 126 18.47 0.53 5.30
N LEU A 127 17.60 0.30 4.32
CA LEU A 127 16.63 1.27 3.80
C LEU A 127 15.31 0.58 3.47
N VAL A 128 14.20 1.17 3.91
CA VAL A 128 12.85 0.77 3.52
C VAL A 128 12.22 1.91 2.72
N LEU A 129 11.82 1.62 1.48
CA LEU A 129 11.06 2.51 0.62
C LEU A 129 9.64 1.99 0.53
N TRP A 130 8.73 2.65 1.24
CA TRP A 130 7.32 2.31 1.30
C TRP A 130 6.54 3.32 0.46
N GLU A 131 5.71 2.81 -0.45
CA GLU A 131 4.78 3.64 -1.22
C GLU A 131 3.82 4.45 -0.31
N PRO A 132 3.33 5.63 -0.73
CA PRO A 132 2.72 6.62 0.16
C PRO A 132 1.25 6.38 0.55
N VAL A 133 0.58 5.37 -0.01
CA VAL A 133 -0.87 5.15 0.16
C VAL A 133 -1.23 3.77 0.75
N SER A 134 -0.29 3.13 1.43
CA SER A 134 -0.54 2.07 2.42
C SER A 134 0.12 2.41 3.74
#